data_AF-A0A6M3LRN7-F1
#
_entry.id   AF-A0A6M3LRN7-F1
#
_cell.length_a   1.000
_cell.length_b   1.000
_cell.length_c   1.000
_cell.angle_alpha   90.00
_cell.angle_beta   90.00
_cell.angle_gamma   90.00
#
_symmetry.space_group_name_H-M   'P 1'
#
loop_
_entity.id
_entity.type
_entity.pdbx_description
1 polymer ?
#
loop_
_entity_poly.entity_id
_entity_poly.type
_entity_poly.pdbx_seq_one_letter_code
_entity_poly.pdbx_strand_id
1 'polypeptide(L)'
;MKSGNYGIQQADGFACPVHGAAAGSLADCSALAAHAWGEPCRDGNSGLIAFGYLWRRFGPPWAGTDSYKKLVSYILTTPEPDVWLEMMLSGNALPLCVGYIVDLSIERELHAVWDAWECRLYDWVGQQHPDVADSSEDFWRRVDQYRKNLPAEAIAAIGQAPGRTPDPRDWQTCGGPISRVCTALVVAMRELLRPVYVRDIPINVLGRCGDCSEPASRSPYAGFGVPKNAMDERIAS
;
A
#
# COMPACT_ATOMS: atom_id res chain seq x y z
N MET A 1 5.48 -24.96 -3.66
CA MET A 1 4.09 -24.93 -3.17
C MET A 1 3.67 -23.47 -3.19
N LYS A 2 2.87 -23.04 -4.18
CA LYS A 2 2.44 -21.62 -4.29
C LYS A 2 1.47 -21.35 -3.13
N SER A 3 1.86 -20.54 -2.16
CA SER A 3 0.95 -20.06 -1.12
C SER A 3 -0.21 -19.36 -1.83
N GLY A 4 -1.43 -19.84 -1.60
CA GLY A 4 -2.64 -19.31 -2.21
C GLY A 4 -2.92 -17.89 -1.74
N ASN A 5 -2.29 -16.91 -2.37
CA ASN A 5 -2.73 -15.52 -2.31
C ASN A 5 -3.96 -15.42 -3.20
N TYR A 6 -5.14 -15.52 -2.59
CA TYR A 6 -6.47 -15.39 -3.19
C TYR A 6 -6.75 -14.01 -3.85
N GLY A 7 -5.74 -13.21 -4.15
CA GLY A 7 -5.90 -11.78 -4.37
C GLY A 7 -6.11 -11.36 -5.81
N ILE A 8 -5.19 -11.75 -6.71
CA ILE A 8 -4.98 -11.00 -7.95
C ILE A 8 -4.39 -11.87 -9.05
N GLN A 9 -5.21 -12.37 -9.96
CA GLN A 9 -4.72 -13.08 -11.17
C GLN A 9 -3.81 -12.17 -12.03
N GLN A 10 -3.98 -10.85 -11.94
CA GLN A 10 -3.11 -9.89 -12.63
C GLN A 10 -1.67 -9.92 -12.08
N ALA A 11 -1.45 -10.35 -10.82
CA ALA A 11 -0.12 -10.47 -10.24
C ALA A 11 0.68 -11.66 -10.82
N ASP A 12 0.01 -12.69 -11.36
CA ASP A 12 0.68 -13.81 -12.04
C ASP A 12 1.42 -13.35 -13.30
N GLY A 13 1.09 -12.16 -13.83
CA GLY A 13 1.75 -11.57 -14.98
C GLY A 13 3.00 -10.75 -14.63
N PHE A 14 3.49 -10.72 -13.39
CA PHE A 14 4.69 -9.96 -13.05
C PHE A 14 5.95 -10.77 -13.35
N ALA A 15 6.98 -10.11 -13.90
CA ALA A 15 8.29 -10.73 -14.12
C ALA A 15 9.07 -10.95 -12.81
N CYS A 16 8.65 -10.30 -11.72
CA CYS A 16 9.29 -10.34 -10.43
C CYS A 16 8.40 -10.99 -9.36
N PRO A 17 8.98 -11.53 -8.28
CA PRO A 17 8.21 -11.95 -7.12
C PRO A 17 7.61 -10.72 -6.43
N VAL A 18 6.31 -10.77 -6.20
CA VAL A 18 5.58 -9.66 -5.56
C VAL A 18 4.90 -10.10 -4.26
N HIS A 19 4.74 -9.14 -3.36
CA HIS A 19 3.88 -9.23 -2.18
C HIS A 19 2.76 -8.20 -2.29
N GLY A 20 1.57 -8.50 -1.78
CA GLY A 20 0.49 -7.51 -1.74
C GLY A 20 -0.45 -7.70 -0.57
N ALA A 21 -0.95 -6.59 -0.04
CA ALA A 21 -1.87 -6.56 1.09
C ALA A 21 -2.77 -5.32 1.06
N ALA A 22 -3.94 -5.40 1.69
CA ALA A 22 -4.77 -4.23 1.97
C ALA A 22 -4.22 -3.43 3.16
N ALA A 23 -3.71 -4.14 4.17
CA ALA A 23 -2.99 -3.59 5.31
C ALA A 23 -1.89 -4.58 5.71
N GLY A 24 -0.69 -4.08 6.03
CA GLY A 24 0.45 -4.92 6.38
C GLY A 24 1.59 -4.13 6.99
N SER A 25 2.79 -4.71 6.98
CA SER A 25 4.01 -4.11 7.54
C SER A 25 4.44 -2.81 6.84
N LEU A 26 4.07 -2.63 5.56
CA LEU A 26 4.46 -1.46 4.76
C LEU A 26 3.46 -0.32 4.80
N ALA A 27 2.16 -0.62 4.82
CA ALA A 27 1.11 0.39 4.72
C ALA A 27 -0.24 -0.09 5.28
N ASP A 28 -1.02 0.84 5.81
CA ASP A 28 -2.46 0.72 6.04
C ASP A 28 -3.19 1.48 4.93
N CYS A 29 -3.63 0.80 3.87
CA CYS A 29 -4.21 1.47 2.72
C CYS A 29 -5.55 2.14 3.02
N SER A 30 -6.32 1.63 3.99
CA SER A 30 -7.59 2.23 4.37
C SER A 30 -7.35 3.61 4.96
N ALA A 31 -6.34 3.73 5.82
CA ALA A 31 -6.00 5.00 6.42
C ALA A 31 -5.27 5.94 5.45
N LEU A 32 -4.40 5.43 4.57
CA LEU A 32 -3.83 6.22 3.47
C LEU A 32 -4.92 6.77 2.52
N ALA A 33 -5.93 5.96 2.20
CA ALA A 33 -7.08 6.37 1.40
C ALA A 33 -7.87 7.49 2.08
N ALA A 34 -8.16 7.35 3.38
CA ALA A 34 -8.80 8.41 4.16
C ALA A 34 -7.96 9.69 4.18
N HIS A 35 -6.62 9.58 4.26
CA HIS A 35 -5.73 10.73 4.16
C HIS A 35 -5.72 11.36 2.76
N ALA A 36 -5.73 10.55 1.70
CA ALA A 36 -5.66 11.02 0.31
C ALA A 36 -6.96 11.65 -0.17
N TRP A 37 -8.10 11.13 0.25
CA TRP A 37 -9.43 11.48 -0.28
C TRP A 37 -10.36 12.17 0.72
N GLY A 38 -10.01 12.19 2.01
CA GLY A 38 -10.83 12.78 3.05
C GLY A 38 -12.13 12.02 3.31
N GLU A 39 -13.07 12.65 4.01
CA GLU A 39 -14.33 12.02 4.44
C GLU A 39 -15.21 11.44 3.32
N PRO A 40 -15.32 12.05 2.11
CA PRO A 40 -16.22 11.54 1.07
C PRO A 40 -15.95 10.09 0.63
N CYS A 41 -14.71 9.58 0.80
CA CYS A 41 -14.39 8.19 0.46
C CYS A 41 -15.06 7.16 1.40
N ARG A 42 -15.61 7.59 2.54
CA ARG A 42 -16.25 6.69 3.51
C ARG A 42 -17.71 6.38 3.20
N ASP A 43 -18.30 7.01 2.18
CA ASP A 43 -19.66 6.68 1.74
C ASP A 43 -19.76 5.19 1.38
N GLY A 44 -20.83 4.52 1.81
CA GLY A 44 -20.98 3.08 1.64
C GLY A 44 -20.95 2.60 0.19
N ASN A 45 -21.33 3.46 -0.77
CA ASN A 45 -21.36 3.14 -2.19
C ASN A 45 -20.18 3.71 -2.98
N SER A 46 -19.23 4.37 -2.31
CA SER A 46 -18.07 5.00 -2.98
C SER A 46 -17.21 3.99 -3.75
N GLY A 47 -17.16 2.72 -3.37
CA GLY A 47 -16.53 1.65 -4.17
C GLY A 47 -17.19 1.41 -5.53
N LEU A 48 -18.53 1.49 -5.61
CA LEU A 48 -19.28 1.37 -6.87
C LEU A 48 -19.12 2.62 -7.74
N ILE A 49 -19.04 3.79 -7.12
CA ILE A 49 -18.76 5.05 -7.82
C ILE A 49 -17.36 5.00 -8.43
N ALA A 50 -16.38 4.59 -7.64
CA ALA A 50 -15.01 4.39 -8.10
C ALA A 50 -14.94 3.37 -9.24
N PHE A 51 -15.79 2.34 -9.26
CA PHE A 51 -15.89 1.43 -10.40
C PHE A 51 -16.27 2.13 -11.69
N GLY A 52 -17.35 2.92 -11.70
CA GLY A 52 -17.75 3.67 -12.89
C GLY A 52 -16.65 4.61 -13.39
N TYR A 53 -15.97 5.26 -12.45
CA TYR A 53 -14.82 6.11 -12.74
C TYR A 53 -13.64 5.34 -13.34
N LEU A 54 -13.18 4.27 -12.69
CA LEU A 54 -12.03 3.47 -13.14
C LEU A 54 -12.33 2.78 -14.47
N TRP A 55 -13.56 2.28 -14.68
CA TRP A 55 -13.97 1.76 -15.99
C TRP A 55 -13.91 2.83 -17.07
N ARG A 56 -14.38 4.05 -16.78
CA ARG A 56 -14.37 5.15 -17.74
C ARG A 56 -12.96 5.65 -18.05
N ARG A 57 -12.11 5.72 -17.01
CA ARG A 57 -10.73 6.21 -17.09
C ARG A 57 -9.83 5.16 -17.72
N PHE A 58 -9.99 3.89 -17.34
CA PHE A 58 -9.07 2.78 -17.57
C PHE A 58 -9.54 1.66 -18.52
N GLY A 59 -10.84 1.58 -18.78
CA GLY A 59 -11.45 0.46 -19.50
C GLY A 59 -11.69 -0.75 -18.59
N PRO A 60 -12.10 -1.90 -19.16
CA PRO A 60 -12.30 -3.12 -18.39
C PRO A 60 -10.98 -3.65 -17.78
N PRO A 61 -11.05 -4.36 -16.63
CA PRO A 61 -9.92 -5.10 -16.07
C PRO A 61 -9.52 -6.26 -17.00
N TRP A 62 -8.25 -6.65 -16.95
CA TRP A 62 -7.68 -7.62 -17.89
C TRP A 62 -7.67 -9.06 -17.37
N ALA A 63 -7.84 -9.25 -16.07
CA ALA A 63 -7.99 -10.55 -15.46
C ALA A 63 -9.08 -10.53 -14.39
N GLY A 64 -9.56 -11.73 -14.05
CA GLY A 64 -10.54 -11.93 -13.01
C GLY A 64 -9.98 -11.56 -11.62
N THR A 65 -10.91 -11.43 -10.70
CA THR A 65 -10.65 -11.22 -9.28
C THR A 65 -11.31 -12.34 -8.49
N ASP A 66 -11.12 -12.38 -7.17
CA ASP A 66 -11.94 -13.23 -6.28
C ASP A 66 -13.44 -13.03 -6.60
N SER A 67 -14.06 -14.09 -7.13
CA SER A 67 -15.45 -14.09 -7.57
C SER A 67 -16.47 -13.96 -6.44
N TYR A 68 -16.03 -14.04 -5.18
CA TYR A 68 -16.91 -13.99 -4.03
C TYR A 68 -17.01 -12.59 -3.40
N LYS A 69 -15.90 -11.86 -3.25
CA LYS A 69 -15.86 -10.61 -2.47
C LYS A 69 -15.61 -9.34 -3.28
N LYS A 70 -15.20 -9.45 -4.54
CA LYS A 70 -14.77 -8.32 -5.37
C LYS A 70 -15.56 -8.30 -6.67
N LEU A 71 -15.96 -7.10 -7.12
CA LEU A 71 -16.58 -6.92 -8.44
C LEU A 71 -15.51 -6.89 -9.53
N VAL A 72 -14.43 -6.15 -9.27
CA VAL A 72 -13.29 -6.00 -10.18
C VAL A 72 -12.05 -5.59 -9.39
N SER A 73 -10.86 -5.94 -9.88
CA SER A 73 -9.60 -5.38 -9.41
C SER A 73 -8.84 -4.65 -10.52
N TYR A 74 -8.22 -3.51 -10.20
CA TYR A 74 -7.25 -2.81 -11.04
C TYR A 74 -5.91 -2.75 -10.33
N ILE A 75 -4.82 -3.06 -11.04
CA ILE A 75 -3.46 -2.71 -10.63
C ILE A 75 -3.04 -1.45 -11.38
N LEU A 76 -2.61 -0.43 -10.65
CA LEU A 76 -2.19 0.85 -11.19
C LEU A 76 -0.73 1.11 -10.82
N THR A 77 0.04 1.64 -11.77
CA THR A 77 1.43 2.06 -11.52
C THR A 77 1.47 3.26 -10.59
N THR A 78 2.50 3.35 -9.75
CA THR A 78 2.79 4.53 -8.93
C THR A 78 4.05 5.23 -9.45
N PRO A 79 4.44 6.40 -8.88
CA PRO A 79 5.73 7.01 -9.18
C PRO A 79 6.94 6.15 -8.78
N GLU A 80 6.75 5.19 -7.87
CA GLU A 80 7.77 4.22 -7.48
C GLU A 80 7.60 2.96 -8.35
N PRO A 81 8.57 2.60 -9.21
CA PRO A 81 8.42 1.52 -10.20
C PRO A 81 8.12 0.16 -9.59
N ASP A 82 8.57 -0.08 -8.36
CA ASP A 82 8.43 -1.35 -7.63
C ASP A 82 7.23 -1.35 -6.68
N VAL A 83 6.35 -0.36 -6.79
CA VAL A 83 5.12 -0.22 -6.00
C VAL A 83 3.94 -0.01 -6.93
N TRP A 84 2.89 -0.78 -6.71
CA TRP A 84 1.62 -0.68 -7.42
C TRP A 84 0.47 -0.48 -6.45
N LEU A 85 -0.50 0.32 -6.89
CA LEU A 85 -1.77 0.53 -6.20
C LEU A 85 -2.77 -0.53 -6.68
N GLU A 86 -3.32 -1.32 -5.76
CA GLU A 86 -4.43 -2.24 -6.06
C GLU A 86 -5.76 -1.59 -5.68
N MET A 87 -6.72 -1.58 -6.62
CA MET A 87 -8.09 -1.13 -6.41
C MET A 87 -9.06 -2.31 -6.53
N MET A 88 -9.44 -2.90 -5.39
CA MET A 88 -10.33 -4.05 -5.23
C MET A 88 -11.79 -3.60 -5.04
N LEU A 89 -12.45 -3.21 -6.12
CA LEU A 89 -13.74 -2.55 -6.04
C LEU A 89 -14.85 -3.52 -5.62
N SER A 90 -15.71 -3.04 -4.73
CA SER A 90 -16.84 -3.77 -4.16
C SER A 90 -17.97 -2.79 -3.83
N GLY A 91 -19.08 -3.31 -3.28
CA GLY A 91 -20.17 -2.49 -2.73
C GLY A 91 -19.85 -1.85 -1.37
N ASN A 92 -18.57 -1.76 -0.98
CA ASN A 92 -18.13 -1.16 0.28
C ASN A 92 -17.61 0.27 0.09
N ALA A 93 -17.33 0.92 1.21
CA ALA A 93 -16.59 2.17 1.24
C ALA A 93 -15.21 2.04 0.55
N LEU A 94 -14.80 3.10 -0.14
CA LEU A 94 -13.63 3.12 -1.00
C LEU A 94 -12.32 2.79 -0.26
N PRO A 95 -12.08 3.21 1.00
CA PRO A 95 -10.90 2.78 1.77
C PRO A 95 -10.72 1.26 1.90
N LEU A 96 -11.83 0.52 1.94
CA LEU A 96 -11.80 -0.95 2.01
C LEU A 96 -11.53 -1.60 0.64
N CYS A 97 -11.51 -0.79 -0.42
CA CYS A 97 -11.23 -1.22 -1.78
C CYS A 97 -9.77 -0.95 -2.17
N VAL A 98 -8.90 -0.51 -1.24
CA VAL A 98 -7.51 -0.16 -1.55
C VAL A 98 -6.55 -1.18 -0.97
N GLY A 99 -5.57 -1.57 -1.78
CA GLY A 99 -4.40 -2.33 -1.36
C GLY A 99 -3.16 -1.88 -2.12
N TYR A 100 -2.06 -2.56 -1.84
CA TYR A 100 -0.81 -2.36 -2.54
C TYR A 100 -0.22 -3.68 -2.99
N ILE A 101 0.63 -3.59 -4.00
CA ILE A 101 1.55 -4.65 -4.41
C ILE A 101 2.94 -4.03 -4.43
N VAL A 102 3.94 -4.76 -3.99
CA VAL A 102 5.34 -4.37 -4.03
C VAL A 102 6.20 -5.50 -4.56
N ASP A 103 7.33 -5.14 -5.16
CA ASP A 103 8.41 -6.08 -5.41
C ASP A 103 8.96 -6.61 -4.07
N LEU A 104 9.26 -7.90 -4.02
CA LEU A 104 9.77 -8.55 -2.79
C LEU A 104 11.10 -7.94 -2.30
N SER A 105 11.86 -7.24 -3.15
CA SER A 105 13.04 -6.48 -2.76
C SER A 105 12.73 -5.36 -1.77
N ILE A 106 11.55 -4.72 -1.84
CA ILE A 106 11.12 -3.69 -0.88
C ILE A 106 10.89 -4.33 0.50
N GLU A 107 10.26 -5.50 0.54
CA GLU A 107 10.09 -6.23 1.81
C GLU A 107 11.44 -6.64 2.39
N ARG A 108 12.37 -7.10 1.55
CA ARG A 108 13.74 -7.44 1.99
C ARG A 108 14.48 -6.22 2.54
N GLU A 109 14.32 -5.04 1.92
CA GLU A 109 14.87 -3.79 2.43
C GLU A 109 14.27 -3.46 3.80
N LEU A 110 12.96 -3.58 3.97
CA LEU A 110 12.30 -3.38 5.26
C LEU A 110 12.80 -4.38 6.32
N HIS A 111 12.91 -5.65 5.98
CA HIS A 111 13.43 -6.69 6.87
C HIS A 111 14.87 -6.40 7.28
N ALA A 112 15.73 -6.00 6.36
CA ALA A 112 17.11 -5.64 6.70
C ALA A 112 17.18 -4.47 7.71
N VAL A 113 16.30 -3.47 7.58
CA VAL A 113 16.21 -2.37 8.54
C VAL A 113 15.71 -2.85 9.91
N TRP A 114 14.70 -3.73 9.92
CA TRP A 114 14.19 -4.37 11.13
C TRP A 114 15.23 -5.23 11.83
N ASP A 115 15.90 -6.13 11.11
CA ASP A 115 16.94 -7.01 11.63
C ASP A 115 18.07 -6.19 12.24
N ALA A 116 18.52 -5.14 11.56
CA ALA A 116 19.54 -4.25 12.09
C ALA A 116 19.11 -3.54 13.38
N TRP A 117 17.83 -3.14 13.48
CA TRP A 117 17.29 -2.56 14.71
C TRP A 117 17.13 -3.60 15.82
N GLU A 118 16.66 -4.81 15.49
CA GLU A 118 16.53 -5.91 16.44
C GLU A 118 17.88 -6.32 17.02
N CYS A 119 18.95 -6.40 16.21
CA CYS A 119 20.30 -6.62 16.72
C CYS A 119 20.71 -5.57 17.76
N ARG A 120 20.46 -4.28 17.50
CA ARG A 120 20.74 -3.22 18.48
C ARG A 120 19.90 -3.36 19.74
N LEU A 121 18.63 -3.76 19.61
CA LEU A 121 17.77 -4.04 20.75
C LEU A 121 18.34 -5.19 21.59
N TYR A 122 18.75 -6.29 20.97
CA TYR A 122 19.31 -7.45 21.67
C TYR A 122 20.59 -7.07 22.41
N ASP A 123 21.50 -6.35 21.74
CA ASP A 123 22.73 -5.84 22.36
C ASP A 123 22.43 -4.93 23.55
N TRP A 124 21.47 -4.01 23.40
CA TRP A 124 21.08 -3.09 24.46
C TRP A 124 20.45 -3.82 25.65
N VAL A 125 19.55 -4.78 25.42
CA VAL A 125 18.95 -5.60 26.48
C VAL A 125 20.02 -6.40 27.22
N GLY A 126 21.00 -6.98 26.50
CA GLY A 126 22.12 -7.70 27.10
C GLY A 126 23.01 -6.79 27.97
N GLN A 127 23.20 -5.52 27.58
CA GLN A 127 23.92 -4.54 28.38
C GLN A 127 23.14 -4.12 29.64
N GLN A 128 21.82 -3.98 29.57
CA GLN A 128 20.99 -3.61 30.71
C GLN A 128 20.80 -4.75 31.72
N HIS A 129 20.86 -5.99 31.25
CA HIS A 129 20.60 -7.19 32.05
C HIS A 129 21.73 -8.22 31.89
N PRO A 130 22.97 -7.88 32.29
CA PRO A 130 24.13 -8.75 32.10
C PRO A 130 24.06 -10.04 32.94
N ASP A 131 23.17 -10.10 33.92
CA ASP A 131 22.88 -11.28 34.75
C ASP A 131 22.02 -12.34 34.04
N VAL A 132 21.42 -11.98 32.90
CA VAL A 132 20.52 -12.85 32.15
C VAL A 132 21.23 -13.36 30.91
N ALA A 133 21.36 -14.69 30.79
CA ALA A 133 21.92 -15.30 29.58
C ALA A 133 21.06 -14.95 28.35
N ASP A 134 21.70 -14.56 27.25
CA ASP A 134 21.07 -14.17 25.97
C ASP A 134 20.22 -15.29 25.34
N SER A 135 20.47 -16.55 25.70
CA SER A 135 19.69 -17.70 25.27
C SER A 135 18.50 -18.04 26.19
N SER A 136 18.31 -17.32 27.30
CA SER A 136 17.30 -17.67 28.30
C SER A 136 15.90 -17.15 27.94
N GLU A 137 14.86 -17.84 28.42
CA GLU A 137 13.48 -17.38 28.26
C GLU A 137 13.24 -16.00 28.89
N ASP A 138 13.95 -15.68 29.99
CA ASP A 138 13.85 -14.37 30.62
C ASP A 138 14.39 -13.25 29.72
N PHE A 139 15.48 -13.49 28.99
CA PHE A 139 16.02 -12.54 28.02
C PHE A 139 14.98 -12.23 26.93
N TRP A 140 14.41 -13.27 26.32
CA TRP A 140 13.42 -13.12 25.25
C TRP A 140 12.12 -12.45 25.75
N ARG A 141 11.71 -12.74 26.98
CA ARG A 141 10.58 -12.05 27.62
C ARG A 141 10.84 -10.55 27.78
N ARG A 142 12.05 -10.15 28.17
CA ARG A 142 12.44 -8.74 28.28
C ARG A 142 12.50 -8.07 26.91
N VAL A 143 13.09 -8.72 25.92
CA VAL A 143 13.09 -8.26 24.53
C VAL A 143 11.67 -7.97 24.03
N ASP A 144 10.73 -8.90 24.22
CA ASP A 144 9.33 -8.70 23.82
C ASP A 144 8.65 -7.57 24.60
N GLN A 145 8.93 -7.46 25.90
CA GLN A 145 8.45 -6.35 26.73
C GLN A 145 8.94 -5.00 26.19
N TYR A 146 10.23 -4.86 25.89
CA TYR A 146 10.80 -3.63 25.33
C TYR A 146 10.28 -3.34 23.93
N ARG A 147 10.14 -4.37 23.08
CA ARG A 147 9.54 -4.22 21.75
C ARG A 147 8.14 -3.63 21.80
N LYS A 148 7.36 -3.96 22.84
CA LYS A 148 6.03 -3.40 23.08
C LYS A 148 6.09 -1.98 23.61
N ASN A 149 6.98 -1.71 24.57
CA ASN A 149 7.10 -0.43 25.25
C ASN A 149 8.59 -0.04 25.40
N LEU A 150 9.14 0.62 24.38
CA LEU A 150 10.54 1.04 24.36
C LEU A 150 10.68 2.30 25.25
N PRO A 151 11.46 2.26 26.35
CA PRO A 151 11.65 3.44 27.19
C PRO A 151 12.50 4.50 26.47
N ALA A 152 12.44 5.74 26.94
CA ALA A 152 13.12 6.88 26.30
C ALA A 152 14.64 6.67 26.21
N GLU A 153 15.26 6.07 27.22
CA GLU A 153 16.69 5.74 27.22
C GLU A 153 17.04 4.71 26.13
N ALA A 154 16.18 3.74 25.87
CA ALA A 154 16.38 2.77 24.80
C ALA A 154 16.26 3.47 23.43
N ILE A 155 15.23 4.30 23.24
CA ILE A 155 15.04 5.08 22.01
C ILE A 155 16.28 5.93 21.71
N ALA A 156 16.85 6.60 22.72
CA ALA A 156 18.06 7.40 22.58
C ALA A 156 19.29 6.55 22.19
N ALA A 157 19.37 5.31 22.67
CA ALA A 157 20.49 4.42 22.42
C ALA A 157 20.42 3.67 21.07
N ILE A 158 19.27 3.12 20.71
CA ILE A 158 19.12 2.22 19.55
C ILE A 158 18.29 2.80 18.41
N GLY A 159 17.70 3.98 18.62
CA GLY A 159 16.77 4.63 17.71
C GLY A 159 15.33 4.09 17.84
N GLN A 160 14.41 4.75 17.17
CA GLN A 160 13.02 4.30 17.06
C GLN A 160 12.92 2.98 16.27
N ALA A 161 11.95 2.14 16.63
CA ALA A 161 11.64 0.95 15.86
C ALA A 161 11.19 1.33 14.44
N PRO A 162 11.73 0.70 13.39
CA PRO A 162 11.33 1.00 12.02
C PRO A 162 9.86 0.63 11.82
N GLY A 163 9.05 1.54 11.28
CA GLY A 163 7.76 1.15 10.72
C GLY A 163 6.62 0.78 11.67
N ARG A 164 6.82 0.87 12.99
CA ARG A 164 5.72 0.73 13.94
C ARG A 164 5.12 2.11 14.21
N THR A 165 4.47 2.71 13.23
CA THR A 165 3.65 3.90 13.49
C THR A 165 2.30 3.44 14.04
N PRO A 166 1.96 3.77 15.31
CA PRO A 166 0.63 3.51 15.83
C PRO A 166 -0.43 4.34 15.08
N ASP A 167 0.01 5.43 14.44
CA ASP A 167 -0.85 6.33 13.69
C ASP A 167 -0.55 6.23 12.19
N PRO A 168 -1.54 5.88 11.35
CA PRO A 168 -1.42 5.93 9.91
C PRO A 168 -1.22 7.34 9.32
N ARG A 169 -1.13 8.38 10.15
CA ARG A 169 -0.73 9.73 9.75
C ARG A 169 0.79 9.95 9.88
N ASP A 170 1.48 9.09 10.63
CA ASP A 170 2.90 9.25 10.94
C ASP A 170 3.83 8.63 9.89
N TRP A 171 3.31 8.01 8.82
CA TRP A 171 4.17 7.53 7.72
C TRP A 171 4.99 8.65 7.06
N GLN A 172 4.54 9.91 7.19
CA GLN A 172 5.27 11.08 6.71
C GLN A 172 6.55 11.35 7.53
N THR A 173 6.59 10.91 8.77
CA THR A 173 7.76 11.03 9.65
C THR A 173 8.60 9.76 9.65
N CYS A 174 8.06 8.64 9.16
CA CYS A 174 8.86 7.47 8.81
C CYS A 174 9.85 7.81 7.69
N GLY A 175 11.05 7.24 7.79
CA GLY A 175 12.02 7.17 6.69
C GLY A 175 11.97 5.82 5.97
N GLY A 176 12.88 5.64 5.01
CA GLY A 176 13.14 4.34 4.38
C GLY A 176 12.00 3.78 3.52
N PRO A 177 11.90 2.44 3.40
CA PRO A 177 10.93 1.76 2.53
C PRO A 177 9.47 2.15 2.77
N ILE A 178 9.08 2.31 4.03
CA ILE A 178 7.68 2.61 4.41
C ILE A 178 7.27 3.99 3.90
N SER A 179 8.11 4.99 4.13
CA SER A 179 7.85 6.35 3.64
C SER A 179 7.73 6.39 2.13
N ARG A 180 8.64 5.67 1.43
CA ARG A 180 8.66 5.56 -0.03
C ARG A 180 7.36 4.92 -0.57
N VAL A 181 6.97 3.77 -0.01
CA VAL A 181 5.74 3.06 -0.39
C VAL A 181 4.49 3.91 -0.10
N CYS A 182 4.34 4.42 1.11
CA CYS A 182 3.17 5.24 1.48
C CYS A 182 3.07 6.52 0.64
N THR A 183 4.19 7.19 0.37
CA THR A 183 4.24 8.36 -0.52
C THR A 183 3.75 8.00 -1.92
N ALA A 184 4.29 6.92 -2.50
CA ALA A 184 3.95 6.48 -3.84
C ALA A 184 2.45 6.13 -3.97
N LEU A 185 1.91 5.41 -2.98
CA LEU A 185 0.49 5.08 -2.90
C LEU A 185 -0.39 6.32 -2.77
N VAL A 186 -0.06 7.26 -1.87
CA VAL A 186 -0.84 8.50 -1.70
C VAL A 186 -0.80 9.37 -2.95
N VAL A 187 0.33 9.47 -3.64
CA VAL A 187 0.42 10.19 -4.91
C VAL A 187 -0.48 9.54 -5.97
N ALA A 188 -0.44 8.21 -6.09
CA ALA A 188 -1.29 7.48 -7.02
C ALA A 188 -2.79 7.63 -6.67
N MET A 189 -3.16 7.58 -5.39
CA MET A 189 -4.53 7.81 -4.93
C MET A 189 -5.02 9.23 -5.25
N ARG A 190 -4.20 10.25 -4.98
CA ARG A 190 -4.55 11.65 -5.28
C ARG A 190 -4.71 11.90 -6.77
N GLU A 191 -3.95 11.22 -7.61
CA GLU A 191 -4.11 11.30 -9.05
C GLU A 191 -5.49 10.79 -9.52
N LEU A 192 -6.12 9.87 -8.79
CA LEU A 192 -7.49 9.41 -9.07
C LEU A 192 -8.56 10.48 -8.74
N LEU A 193 -8.17 11.64 -8.19
CA LEU A 193 -9.05 12.81 -8.08
C LEU A 193 -9.16 13.59 -9.39
N ARG A 194 -8.26 13.33 -10.36
CA ARG A 194 -8.33 13.98 -11.67
C ARG A 194 -9.61 13.54 -12.41
N PRO A 195 -10.42 14.49 -12.89
CA PRO A 195 -11.72 14.16 -13.47
C PRO A 195 -11.61 13.51 -14.85
N VAL A 196 -12.63 12.72 -15.17
CA VAL A 196 -12.97 12.27 -16.53
C VAL A 196 -14.40 12.68 -16.84
N TYR A 197 -14.73 12.86 -18.12
CA TYR A 197 -16.08 13.22 -18.52
C TYR A 197 -16.89 12.00 -18.94
N VAL A 198 -18.08 11.88 -18.35
CA VAL A 198 -19.16 11.03 -18.83
C VAL A 198 -20.25 11.96 -19.34
N ARG A 199 -20.35 12.06 -20.68
CA ARG A 199 -21.07 13.17 -21.34
C ARG A 199 -20.52 14.51 -20.83
N ASP A 200 -21.38 15.42 -20.39
CA ASP A 200 -20.99 16.75 -19.92
C ASP A 200 -20.78 16.81 -18.39
N ILE A 201 -20.70 15.65 -17.72
CA ILE A 201 -20.56 15.57 -16.27
C ILE A 201 -19.14 15.12 -15.93
N PRO A 202 -18.33 15.94 -15.24
CA PRO A 202 -17.05 15.52 -14.72
C PRO A 202 -17.25 14.62 -13.49
N ILE A 203 -16.55 13.48 -13.49
CA ILE A 203 -16.49 12.56 -12.36
C ILE A 203 -15.04 12.21 -12.03
N ASN A 204 -14.74 11.98 -10.75
CA ASN A 204 -13.49 11.38 -10.29
C ASN A 204 -13.78 10.11 -9.46
N VAL A 205 -12.76 9.56 -8.79
CA VAL A 205 -12.92 8.36 -7.97
C VAL A 205 -13.94 8.50 -6.83
N LEU A 206 -14.23 9.74 -6.41
CA LEU A 206 -15.21 10.06 -5.37
C LEU A 206 -16.60 10.42 -5.94
N GLY A 207 -16.77 10.39 -7.27
CA GLY A 207 -18.03 10.67 -7.94
C GLY A 207 -18.05 12.02 -8.64
N ARG A 208 -19.22 12.67 -8.66
CA ARG A 208 -19.42 13.91 -9.41
C ARG A 208 -18.53 15.02 -8.84
N CYS A 209 -17.75 15.64 -9.71
CA CYS A 209 -17.00 16.84 -9.37
C CYS A 209 -17.92 18.07 -9.45
N GLY A 210 -17.62 19.11 -8.70
CA GLY A 210 -18.20 20.44 -8.97
C GLY A 210 -17.85 20.89 -10.38
N ASP A 211 -18.62 21.84 -10.92
CA ASP A 211 -18.38 22.37 -12.27
C ASP A 211 -16.95 22.94 -12.34
N CYS A 212 -16.04 22.21 -12.99
CA CYS A 212 -14.66 22.60 -13.16
C CYS A 212 -14.41 22.97 -14.62
N SER A 213 -13.73 24.10 -14.84
CA SER A 213 -13.29 24.57 -16.16
C SER A 213 -12.05 23.84 -16.68
N GLU A 214 -11.45 22.95 -15.87
CA GLU A 214 -10.28 22.17 -16.30
C GLU A 214 -10.69 21.13 -17.36
N PRO A 215 -10.11 21.18 -18.57
CA PRO A 215 -10.36 20.16 -19.57
C PRO A 215 -9.85 18.82 -19.04
N ALA A 216 -10.63 17.74 -19.21
CA ALA A 216 -10.14 16.41 -18.85
C ALA A 216 -8.95 16.06 -19.73
N SER A 217 -7.77 16.14 -19.13
CA SER A 217 -6.56 15.57 -19.69
C SER A 217 -6.56 14.07 -19.43
N ARG A 218 -6.04 13.31 -20.39
CA ARG A 218 -5.80 11.88 -20.16
C ARG A 218 -4.84 11.72 -18.97
N SER A 219 -5.11 10.71 -18.16
CA SER A 219 -4.18 10.26 -17.13
C SER A 219 -2.80 9.97 -17.73
N PRO A 220 -1.69 10.46 -17.13
CA PRO A 220 -0.35 9.99 -17.47
C PRO A 220 -0.11 8.57 -16.92
N TYR A 221 -0.87 8.15 -15.91
CA TYR A 221 -0.80 6.79 -15.35
C TYR A 221 -1.78 5.90 -16.09
N ALA A 222 -1.28 4.82 -16.67
CA ALA A 222 -2.00 4.09 -17.69
C ALA A 222 -3.26 3.39 -17.16
N GLY A 223 -4.38 3.76 -17.77
CA GLY A 223 -5.35 2.79 -18.24
C GLY A 223 -6.05 3.44 -19.42
N PHE A 224 -5.56 3.24 -20.60
CA PHE A 224 -6.38 2.50 -21.53
C PHE A 224 -5.50 1.30 -21.67
N GLY A 225 -6.01 0.15 -21.21
CA GLY A 225 -5.21 -1.03 -20.87
C GLY A 225 -3.92 -1.09 -21.66
N VAL A 226 -2.80 -1.09 -20.93
CA VAL A 226 -1.46 -1.29 -21.48
C VAL A 226 -1.62 -2.32 -22.59
N PRO A 227 -1.49 -1.94 -23.87
CA PRO A 227 -1.81 -2.87 -24.94
C PRO A 227 -0.96 -4.10 -24.69
N LYS A 228 -1.52 -5.30 -24.88
CA LYS A 228 -0.95 -6.55 -24.35
C LYS A 228 0.56 -6.62 -24.57
N ASN A 229 1.03 -6.17 -25.74
CA ASN A 229 2.44 -6.05 -26.11
C ASN A 229 3.30 -5.18 -25.18
N ALA A 230 2.85 -4.03 -24.70
CA ALA A 230 3.61 -3.19 -23.78
C ALA A 230 3.71 -3.80 -22.36
N MET A 231 2.76 -4.65 -21.98
CA MET A 231 2.89 -5.47 -20.77
C MET A 231 3.81 -6.65 -21.03
N ASP A 232 3.66 -7.35 -22.16
CA ASP A 232 4.52 -8.45 -22.58
C ASP A 232 6.00 -8.01 -22.67
N GLU A 233 6.28 -6.80 -23.13
CA GLU A 233 7.63 -6.21 -23.17
C GLU A 233 8.23 -6.01 -21.78
N ARG A 234 7.43 -5.62 -20.78
CA ARG A 234 7.85 -5.54 -19.38
C ARG A 234 7.93 -6.91 -18.68
N ILE A 235 7.20 -7.90 -19.18
CA ILE A 235 7.27 -9.29 -18.69
C ILE A 235 8.52 -10.00 -19.22
N ALA A 236 8.95 -9.64 -20.44
CA ALA A 236 10.07 -10.26 -21.13
C ALA A 236 11.44 -9.65 -20.79
N SER A 237 11.49 -8.50 -20.10
CA SER A 237 12.70 -7.81 -19.64
C SER A 237 13.06 -8.17 -18.21
#